data_AF-A0A924DAC7-F1
#
_entry.id   AF-A0A924DAC7-F1
#
_cell.length_a   1.000
_cell.length_b   1.000
_cell.length_c   1.000
_cell.angle_alpha   90.00
_cell.angle_beta   90.00
_cell.angle_gamma   90.00
#
_symmetry.space_group_name_H-M   'P 1'
#
loop_
_entity.id
_entity.type
_entity.pdbx_description
1 polymer ?
#
loop_
_entity_poly.entity_id
_entity_poly.type
_entity_poly.pdbx_seq_one_letter_code
_entity_poly.pdbx_strand_id
1 'polypeptide(L)'
;MFASAFAPHHDYIVVDGRLIPNLTREINARVHQGLFEGSRSGDLGNDLSKIKMRCEIINLRFLTSEIAVVHIAMKTESDNDTIATAVMQQQEGEWLIISYHNAHASHNPRTMDNPPA
;
A
#
# COMPACT_ATOMS: atom_id res chain seq x y z
N MET A 1 -13.57 3.17 -4.09
CA MET A 1 -13.29 3.37 -2.65
C MET A 1 -11.98 2.67 -2.35
N PHE A 2 -11.05 3.26 -1.58
CA PHE A 2 -9.70 2.69 -1.36
C PHE A 2 -9.72 1.20 -0.92
N ALA A 3 -10.57 0.86 0.04
CA ALA A 3 -10.57 -0.48 0.62
C ALA A 3 -11.18 -1.58 -0.28
N SER A 4 -11.74 -1.25 -1.45
CA SER A 4 -12.41 -2.26 -2.30
C SER A 4 -11.44 -3.32 -2.85
N ALA A 5 -10.15 -3.02 -2.93
CA ALA A 5 -9.12 -3.96 -3.37
C ALA A 5 -8.71 -4.98 -2.27
N PHE A 6 -9.16 -4.79 -1.03
CA PHE A 6 -8.80 -5.65 0.10
C PHE A 6 -9.81 -6.75 0.32
N ALA A 7 -9.36 -7.90 0.82
CA ALA A 7 -10.24 -8.97 1.28
C ALA A 7 -11.15 -8.48 2.43
N PRO A 8 -12.30 -9.13 2.67
CA PRO A 8 -13.21 -8.76 3.76
C PRO A 8 -12.51 -8.61 5.11
N HIS A 9 -11.52 -9.48 5.33
CA HIS A 9 -10.57 -9.46 6.44
C HIS A 9 -9.14 -9.50 5.88
N HIS A 10 -8.27 -8.64 6.40
CA HIS A 10 -6.87 -8.56 5.96
C HIS A 10 -5.98 -7.98 7.04
N ASP A 11 -4.67 -8.19 6.92
CA ASP A 11 -3.69 -7.55 7.79
C ASP A 11 -3.15 -6.26 7.14
N TYR A 12 -2.85 -5.28 7.99
CA TYR A 12 -2.26 -4.01 7.55
C TYR A 12 -1.10 -3.64 8.47
N ILE A 13 0.08 -3.42 7.91
CA ILE A 13 1.23 -2.83 8.60
C ILE A 13 1.38 -1.40 8.08
N VAL A 14 1.15 -0.43 8.96
CA VAL A 14 1.27 1.00 8.66
C VAL A 14 2.75 1.42 8.64
N VAL A 15 3.01 2.64 8.14
CA VAL A 15 4.37 3.14 7.85
C VAL A 15 5.31 3.19 9.07
N ASP A 16 4.76 3.28 10.28
CA ASP A 16 5.52 3.25 11.55
C ASP A 16 5.87 1.81 12.01
N GLY A 17 5.49 0.79 11.24
CA GLY A 17 5.72 -0.63 11.54
C GLY A 17 4.66 -1.29 12.42
N ARG A 18 3.61 -0.58 12.84
CA ARG A 18 2.54 -1.16 13.65
C ARG A 18 1.63 -2.08 12.82
N LEU A 19 1.48 -3.32 13.29
CA LEU A 19 0.56 -4.30 12.73
C LEU A 19 -0.88 -4.06 13.24
N ILE A 20 -1.82 -4.06 12.31
CA ILE A 20 -3.27 -4.07 12.55
C ILE A 20 -3.78 -5.39 11.96
N PRO A 21 -3.93 -6.44 12.77
CA PRO A 21 -4.36 -7.73 12.29
C PRO A 21 -5.87 -7.77 12.06
N ASN A 22 -6.32 -8.57 11.10
CA ASN A 22 -7.74 -8.85 10.85
C ASN A 22 -8.63 -7.59 10.70
N LEU A 23 -8.09 -6.56 10.05
CA LEU A 23 -8.81 -5.34 9.72
C LEU A 23 -9.95 -5.64 8.75
N THR A 24 -11.14 -5.10 9.02
CA THR A 24 -12.26 -5.24 8.09
C THR A 24 -12.20 -4.18 6.99
N ARG A 25 -12.77 -4.52 5.83
CA ARG A 25 -12.89 -3.59 4.68
C ARG A 25 -13.57 -2.27 5.07
N GLU A 26 -14.60 -2.32 5.91
CA GLU A 26 -15.38 -1.14 6.35
C GLU A 26 -14.55 -0.23 7.26
N ILE A 27 -13.80 -0.80 8.20
CA ILE A 27 -12.93 -0.02 9.07
C ILE A 27 -11.82 0.62 8.24
N ASN A 28 -11.20 -0.15 7.33
CA ASN A 28 -10.17 0.34 6.41
C ASN A 28 -10.71 1.52 5.57
N ALA A 29 -11.89 1.37 4.97
CA ALA A 29 -12.55 2.42 4.21
C ALA A 29 -12.81 3.67 5.04
N ARG A 30 -13.36 3.51 6.25
CA ARG A 30 -13.68 4.63 7.15
C ARG A 30 -12.43 5.40 7.57
N VAL A 31 -11.35 4.69 7.91
CA VAL A 31 -10.08 5.32 8.30
C VAL A 31 -9.53 6.14 7.14
N HIS A 32 -9.42 5.56 5.94
CA HIS A 32 -8.89 6.27 4.77
C HIS A 32 -9.78 7.41 4.30
N GLN A 33 -11.10 7.26 4.39
CA GLN A 33 -12.03 8.35 4.08
C GLN A 33 -11.78 9.56 5.00
N GLY A 34 -11.62 9.33 6.31
CA GLY A 34 -11.29 10.42 7.24
C GLY A 34 -9.95 11.10 6.96
N LEU A 35 -8.96 10.35 6.45
CA LEU A 35 -7.68 10.90 5.99
C LEU A 35 -7.88 11.77 4.74
N PHE A 36 -8.64 11.30 3.75
CA PHE A 36 -8.89 12.02 2.50
C PHE A 36 -9.77 13.25 2.67
N GLU A 37 -10.63 13.28 3.69
CA GLU A 37 -11.44 14.44 4.04
C GLU A 37 -10.69 15.46 4.91
N GLY A 38 -9.48 15.13 5.36
CA GLY A 38 -8.70 15.96 6.29
C GLY A 38 -9.31 16.04 7.70
N SER A 39 -10.34 15.23 7.99
CA SER A 39 -10.96 15.12 9.34
C SER A 39 -10.11 14.29 10.31
N ARG A 40 -9.08 13.60 9.78
CA ARG A 40 -7.98 12.98 10.52
C ARG A 40 -6.64 13.35 9.88
N SER A 41 -5.70 13.82 10.70
CA SER A 41 -4.31 13.94 10.28
C SER A 41 -3.69 12.55 10.14
N GLY A 42 -3.06 12.26 9.00
CA GLY A 42 -2.24 11.07 8.86
C GLY A 42 -0.88 11.23 9.54
N ASP A 43 -0.21 10.12 9.82
CA ASP A 43 1.15 10.11 10.40
C ASP A 43 2.20 10.81 9.50
N LEU A 44 1.84 11.07 8.24
CA LEU A 44 2.62 11.86 7.28
C LEU A 44 2.63 13.38 7.58
N GLY A 45 2.03 13.84 8.69
CA GLY A 45 2.10 15.24 9.15
C GLY A 45 1.44 16.27 8.23
N ASN A 46 0.80 15.82 7.15
CA ASN A 46 0.25 16.63 6.08
C ASN A 46 -1.25 16.37 5.89
N ASP A 47 -1.95 17.39 5.39
CA ASP A 47 -3.34 17.33 4.96
C ASP A 47 -3.46 16.39 3.75
N LEU A 48 -3.78 15.11 4.02
CA LEU A 48 -3.91 14.06 3.00
C LEU A 48 -5.05 14.35 2.00
N SER A 49 -5.94 15.31 2.26
CA SER A 49 -6.97 15.74 1.31
C SER A 49 -6.42 16.41 0.05
N LYS A 50 -5.16 16.88 0.10
CA LYS A 50 -4.51 17.63 -1.00
C LYS A 50 -3.35 16.89 -1.64
N ILE A 51 -3.04 15.68 -1.15
CA ILE A 51 -1.91 14.91 -1.68
C ILE A 51 -2.33 14.19 -2.95
N LYS A 52 -1.61 14.47 -4.03
CA LYS A 52 -1.61 13.63 -5.23
C LYS A 52 -0.53 12.57 -5.08
N MET A 53 -0.93 11.32 -5.26
CA MET A 53 -0.04 10.17 -5.20
C MET A 53 -0.02 9.47 -6.56
N ARG A 54 1.17 9.21 -7.08
CA ARG A 54 1.38 8.35 -8.24
C ARG A 54 1.80 6.96 -7.76
N CYS A 55 1.06 5.94 -8.19
CA CYS A 55 1.38 4.55 -7.88
C CYS A 55 1.91 3.84 -9.12
N GLU A 56 2.95 3.04 -8.97
CA GLU A 56 3.54 2.22 -10.02
C GLU A 56 3.84 0.81 -9.48
N ILE A 57 3.42 -0.22 -10.22
CA ILE A 57 3.81 -1.60 -9.90
C ILE A 57 5.27 -1.77 -10.34
N ILE A 58 6.17 -1.95 -9.37
CA ILE A 58 7.60 -2.11 -9.61
C ILE A 58 8.04 -3.58 -9.64
N ASN A 59 7.24 -4.48 -9.06
CA ASN A 59 7.48 -5.90 -9.12
C ASN A 59 6.16 -6.67 -8.93
N LEU A 60 6.04 -7.81 -9.60
CA LEU A 60 4.93 -8.74 -9.46
C LEU A 60 5.47 -10.16 -9.57
N ARG A 61 5.13 -11.00 -8.60
CA ARG A 61 5.51 -12.42 -8.60
C ARG A 61 4.36 -13.29 -8.12
N PHE A 62 3.99 -14.26 -8.94
CA PHE A 62 3.13 -15.37 -8.50
C PHE A 62 3.95 -16.34 -7.64
N LEU A 63 3.46 -16.64 -6.43
CA LEU A 63 4.00 -17.70 -5.57
C LEU A 63 3.31 -19.03 -5.88
N THR A 64 2.03 -18.97 -6.23
CA THR A 64 1.21 -20.06 -6.73
C THR A 64 0.23 -19.50 -7.79
N SER A 65 -0.65 -20.34 -8.34
CA SER A 65 -1.74 -19.89 -9.23
C SER A 65 -2.73 -18.95 -8.54
N GLU A 66 -2.82 -19.00 -7.21
CA GLU A 66 -3.83 -18.30 -6.41
C GLU A 66 -3.21 -17.26 -5.45
N ILE A 67 -1.88 -17.15 -5.39
CA ILE A 67 -1.17 -16.22 -4.51
C ILE A 67 -0.13 -15.44 -5.29
N ALA A 68 -0.15 -14.12 -5.13
CA ALA A 68 0.84 -13.22 -5.72
C ALA A 68 1.36 -12.22 -4.69
N VAL A 69 2.58 -11.76 -4.90
CA VAL A 69 3.17 -10.63 -4.19
C VAL A 69 3.39 -9.51 -5.19
N VAL A 70 2.89 -8.32 -4.85
CA VAL A 70 3.02 -7.10 -5.65
C VAL A 70 3.78 -6.06 -4.84
N HIS A 71 4.72 -5.39 -5.48
CA HIS A 71 5.44 -4.25 -4.92
C HIS A 71 5.02 -2.99 -5.68
N ILE A 72 4.61 -1.97 -4.93
CA ILE A 72 4.04 -0.74 -5.47
C ILE A 72 4.88 0.42 -4.97
N ALA A 73 5.52 1.16 -5.87
CA ALA A 73 6.11 2.44 -5.54
C ALA A 73 5.00 3.50 -5.49
N MET A 74 4.97 4.26 -4.40
CA MET A 74 4.02 5.33 -4.17
C MET A 74 4.80 6.63 -4.01
N LYS A 75 4.65 7.52 -4.99
CA LYS A 75 5.35 8.80 -5.05
C LYS A 75 4.40 9.95 -4.76
N THR A 76 4.84 10.89 -3.94
CA THR A 76 4.13 12.13 -3.66
C THR A 76 4.94 13.33 -4.15
N GLU A 77 4.29 14.48 -4.30
CA GLU A 77 5.00 15.73 -4.66
C GLU A 77 5.96 16.21 -3.53
N SER A 78 5.84 15.65 -2.33
CA SER A 78 6.59 16.06 -1.14
C SER A 78 7.83 15.20 -0.85
N ASP A 79 8.29 14.39 -1.81
CA ASP A 79 9.45 13.50 -1.70
C ASP A 79 9.35 12.45 -0.55
N ASN A 80 8.13 12.19 -0.08
CA ASN A 80 7.84 11.16 0.92
C ASN A 80 7.49 9.84 0.23
N ASP A 81 8.43 9.34 -0.57
CA ASP A 81 8.26 8.12 -1.32
C ASP A 81 8.11 6.91 -0.39
N THR A 82 7.14 6.07 -0.70
CA THR A 82 6.87 4.83 0.04
C THR A 82 6.83 3.66 -0.91
N ILE A 83 7.14 2.47 -0.38
CA ILE A 83 6.97 1.21 -1.09
C ILE A 83 5.96 0.40 -0.31
N ALA A 84 4.89 0.00 -0.99
CA ALA A 84 3.95 -0.96 -0.46
C ALA A 84 4.25 -2.36 -0.98
N THR A 85 4.17 -3.34 -0.08
CA THR A 85 4.09 -4.75 -0.41
C THR A 85 2.67 -5.22 -0.16
N ALA A 86 2.03 -5.78 -1.19
CA ALA A 86 0.72 -6.40 -1.10
C ALA A 86 0.84 -7.90 -1.37
N VAL A 87 0.37 -8.72 -0.43
CA VAL A 87 0.08 -10.13 -0.67
C VAL A 87 -1.35 -10.22 -1.16
N MET A 88 -1.52 -10.75 -2.35
CA MET A 88 -2.82 -10.89 -3.01
C MET A 88 -3.18 -12.37 -3.11
N GLN A 89 -4.47 -12.67 -2.94
CA GLN A 89 -5.04 -13.99 -3.12
C GLN A 89 -6.21 -13.93 -4.09
N GLN A 90 -6.32 -14.94 -4.95
CA GLN A 90 -7.50 -15.13 -5.78
C GLN A 90 -8.62 -15.75 -4.95
N GLN A 91 -9.75 -15.06 -4.83
CA GLN A 91 -10.95 -15.52 -4.13
C GLN A 91 -12.17 -15.27 -5.02
N GLU A 92 -12.96 -16.31 -5.31
CA GLU A 92 -14.18 -16.20 -6.13
C GLU A 92 -13.98 -15.52 -7.49
N GLY A 93 -12.79 -15.64 -8.08
CA GLY A 93 -12.43 -15.04 -9.36
C GLY A 93 -11.82 -13.64 -9.28
N GLU A 94 -11.75 -13.04 -8.09
CA GLU A 94 -11.16 -11.71 -7.87
C GLU A 94 -9.82 -11.81 -7.14
N TRP A 95 -8.88 -10.93 -7.47
CA TRP A 95 -7.62 -10.79 -6.73
C TRP A 95 -7.78 -9.75 -5.62
N LEU A 96 -7.68 -10.20 -4.38
CA LEU A 96 -7.88 -9.37 -3.20
C LEU A 96 -6.61 -9.30 -2.35
N ILE A 97 -6.33 -8.13 -1.80
CA ILE A 97 -5.21 -7.94 -0.87
C ILE A 97 -5.57 -8.55 0.49
N ILE A 98 -4.82 -9.57 0.91
CA ILE A 98 -4.99 -10.26 2.20
C ILE A 98 -4.00 -9.77 3.26
N SER A 99 -2.88 -9.18 2.84
CA SER A 99 -1.91 -8.54 3.71
C SER A 99 -1.25 -7.37 2.98
N TYR A 100 -1.10 -6.25 3.67
CA TYR A 100 -0.52 -5.03 3.12
C TYR A 100 0.49 -4.44 4.10
N HIS A 101 1.66 -4.08 3.60
CA HIS A 101 2.68 -3.39 4.37
C HIS A 101 3.14 -2.16 3.61
N ASN A 102 3.06 -1.00 4.25
CA ASN A 102 3.60 0.25 3.72
C ASN A 102 4.88 0.62 4.48
N ALA A 103 5.93 1.01 3.76
CA ALA A 103 7.19 1.43 4.36
C ALA A 103 7.76 2.64 3.62
N HIS A 104 8.52 3.48 4.32
CA HIS A 104 9.32 4.51 3.66
C HIS A 104 10.30 3.88 2.68
N ALA A 105 10.35 4.42 1.46
CA ALA A 105 11.41 4.06 0.53
C ALA A 105 12.73 4.58 1.12
N SER A 106 13.62 3.68 1.53
CA SER A 106 14.97 4.10 1.85
C SER A 106 15.64 4.55 0.56
N HIS A 107 16.19 5.76 0.55
CA HIS A 107 17.02 6.25 -0.55
C HIS A 107 18.22 5.30 -0.68
N ASN A 108 18.16 4.33 -1.58
CA ASN A 108 19.27 3.43 -1.86
C ASN A 108 20.02 4.00 -3.07
N PRO A 109 21.18 4.66 -2.90
CA PRO A 109 21.91 5.28 -4.01
C PRO A 109 22.43 4.27 -5.07
N ARG A 110 22.23 2.96 -4.88
CA ARG A 110 22.76 1.90 -5.76
C ARG A 110 21.87 1.53 -6.96
N THR A 111 20.67 2.10 -7.12
CA THR A 111 19.76 1.74 -8.22
C THR A 111 20.00 2.50 -9.52
N MET A 112 20.95 3.45 -9.58
CA MET A 112 21.28 4.16 -10.83
C MET A 112 22.49 3.60 -11.60
N ASP A 113 23.26 2.66 -11.05
CA ASP A 113 24.55 2.26 -11.63
C ASP A 113 24.57 0.91 -12.36
N ASN A 114 23.46 0.18 -12.45
CA ASN A 114 23.43 -1.08 -13.20
C ASN A 114 22.22 -1.12 -14.16
N PRO A 115 22.38 -0.74 -15.44
CA PRO A 115 21.42 -1.12 -16.45
C PRO A 115 21.39 -2.66 -16.58
N PRO A 116 20.23 -3.26 -16.94
CA PRO A 116 20.13 -4.69 -17.16
C PRO A 116 21.09 -5.14 -18.28
N ALA A 117 21.71 -6.29 -18.05
CA ALA A 117 22.60 -6.98 -18.99
C ALA A 117 21.87 -7.51 -20.23
#